data_AF-A0A963VWM0-F1
#
_entry.id   AF-A0A963VWM0-F1
#
_cell.length_a   1.000
_cell.length_b   1.000
_cell.length_c   1.000
_cell.angle_alpha   90.00
_cell.angle_beta   90.00
_cell.angle_gamma   90.00
#
_symmetry.space_group_name_H-M   'P 1'
#
loop_
_entity.id
_entity.type
_entity.pdbx_description
1 polymer ?
#
loop_
_entity_poly.entity_id
_entity_poly.type
_entity_poly.pdbx_seq_one_letter_code
_entity_poly.pdbx_strand_id
1 'polypeptide(L)'
;MIRLALNVATTRLILSEGHQGPNAAGHVVGGFSTLVMSGDFVIGVIVFIILITINFLVITKGASRIAEVGARFTLDAIPGKQMAIDADLSAGLIDEREARVRRSELEQESSFYGSMDGASKFVRGDAVAGLIITGVNIFGGIVIGVVRHGLTFSQSADIYTKLSVGDGLVTQIPALIVSLAAGLLVSKGGNRGAAQEAVFRQLGGYPRALLVASMLLGGMA
;
A
#
# COMPACT_ATOMS: atom_id res chain seq x y z
N MET A 1 -6.89 -7.70 -5.53
CA MET A 1 -6.85 -9.15 -5.79
C MET A 1 -5.47 -9.63 -6.25
N ILE A 2 -4.85 -9.03 -7.28
CA ILE A 2 -3.52 -9.44 -7.78
C ILE A 2 -2.43 -9.46 -6.68
N ARG A 3 -2.43 -8.47 -5.78
CA ARG A 3 -1.48 -8.40 -4.65
C ARG A 3 -1.55 -9.60 -3.69
N LEU A 4 -2.75 -9.99 -3.25
CA LEU A 4 -2.93 -11.12 -2.34
C LEU A 4 -2.51 -12.44 -3.00
N ALA A 5 -2.82 -12.62 -4.29
CA ALA A 5 -2.35 -13.77 -5.06
C ALA A 5 -0.82 -13.82 -5.17
N LEU A 6 -0.16 -12.66 -5.39
CA LEU A 6 1.29 -12.53 -5.40
C LEU A 6 1.90 -12.87 -4.03
N ASN A 7 1.37 -12.33 -2.93
CA ASN A 7 1.88 -12.64 -1.58
C ASN A 7 1.77 -14.12 -1.24
N VAL A 8 0.68 -14.78 -1.63
CA VAL A 8 0.51 -16.23 -1.43
C VAL A 8 1.48 -17.03 -2.31
N ALA A 9 1.69 -16.59 -3.56
CA ALA A 9 2.63 -17.22 -4.48
C ALA A 9 4.09 -17.09 -3.99
N THR A 10 4.50 -15.90 -3.54
CA THR A 10 5.84 -15.66 -3.00
C THR A 10 6.05 -16.42 -1.69
N THR A 11 5.06 -16.41 -0.80
CA THR A 11 5.07 -17.23 0.43
C THR A 11 5.28 -18.71 0.13
N ARG A 12 4.54 -19.27 -0.85
CA ARG A 12 4.75 -20.65 -1.27
C ARG A 12 6.19 -20.88 -1.74
N LEU A 13 6.72 -19.99 -2.59
CA LEU A 13 8.09 -20.08 -3.11
C LEU A 13 9.13 -20.04 -1.98
N ILE A 14 8.97 -19.14 -1.02
CA ILE A 14 9.84 -19.02 0.16
C ILE A 14 9.83 -20.33 0.95
N LEU A 15 8.65 -20.88 1.23
CA LEU A 15 8.52 -22.10 2.03
C LEU A 15 8.98 -23.36 1.29
N SER A 16 8.81 -23.44 -0.03
CA SER A 16 9.20 -24.62 -0.83
C SER A 16 10.64 -24.60 -1.29
N GLU A 17 11.17 -23.44 -1.64
CA GLU A 17 12.49 -23.32 -2.29
C GLU A 17 13.50 -22.56 -1.44
N GLY A 18 13.10 -21.93 -0.32
CA GLY A 18 13.96 -21.08 0.51
C GLY A 18 15.32 -21.69 0.87
N HIS A 19 15.40 -23.00 1.08
CA HIS A 19 16.66 -23.72 1.31
C HIS A 19 17.74 -23.58 0.22
N GLN A 20 17.38 -23.17 -1.01
CA GLN A 20 18.31 -22.94 -2.13
C GLN A 20 19.03 -21.59 -2.01
N GLY A 21 18.67 -20.76 -1.02
CA GLY A 21 19.36 -19.51 -0.69
C GLY A 21 18.55 -18.24 -1.00
N PRO A 22 19.19 -17.06 -0.95
CA PRO A 22 18.50 -15.75 -0.96
C PRO A 22 17.80 -15.40 -2.28
N ASN A 23 18.08 -16.10 -3.38
CA ASN A 23 17.40 -15.90 -4.67
C ASN A 23 16.21 -16.84 -4.90
N ALA A 24 15.94 -17.78 -3.99
CA ALA A 24 14.90 -18.78 -4.15
C ALA A 24 13.48 -18.20 -4.22
N ALA A 25 13.26 -17.01 -3.65
CA ALA A 25 11.97 -16.32 -3.72
C ALA A 25 11.86 -15.33 -4.90
N GLY A 26 12.83 -15.35 -5.82
CA GLY A 26 12.96 -14.41 -6.94
C GLY A 26 13.97 -13.29 -6.69
N HIS A 27 14.59 -12.81 -7.77
CA HIS A 27 15.69 -11.83 -7.72
C HIS A 27 15.32 -10.50 -7.06
N VAL A 28 14.05 -10.09 -7.16
CA VAL A 28 13.57 -8.85 -6.53
C VAL A 28 13.56 -9.01 -5.01
N VAL A 29 13.00 -10.11 -4.49
CA VAL A 29 12.98 -10.41 -3.05
C VAL A 29 14.40 -10.55 -2.50
N GLY A 30 15.27 -11.28 -3.22
CA GLY A 30 16.68 -11.44 -2.86
C GLY A 30 17.44 -10.11 -2.82
N GLY A 31 17.24 -9.26 -3.82
CA GLY A 31 17.85 -7.93 -3.90
C GLY A 31 17.44 -7.00 -2.76
N PHE A 32 16.14 -6.93 -2.46
CA PHE A 32 15.63 -6.12 -1.35
C PHE A 32 16.08 -6.67 0.02
N SER A 33 16.14 -7.99 0.19
CA SER A 33 16.68 -8.59 1.42
C SER A 33 18.14 -8.23 1.62
N THR A 34 18.96 -8.29 0.56
CA THR A 34 20.39 -7.98 0.60
C THR A 34 20.62 -6.51 0.88
N LEU A 35 19.80 -5.62 0.31
CA LEU A 35 19.84 -4.18 0.55
C LEU A 35 19.65 -3.85 2.04
N VAL A 36 18.63 -4.43 2.68
CA VAL A 36 18.33 -4.15 4.09
C VAL A 36 19.27 -4.87 5.05
N MET A 37 19.72 -6.07 4.68
CA MET A 37 20.63 -6.84 5.53
C MET A 37 22.07 -6.32 5.47
N SER A 38 22.52 -5.70 4.37
CA SER A 38 23.85 -5.07 4.25
C SER A 38 25.03 -5.91 4.78
N GLY A 39 24.92 -7.24 4.73
CA GLY A 39 25.93 -8.19 5.23
C GLY A 39 25.83 -8.57 6.72
N ASP A 40 25.02 -7.89 7.53
CA ASP A 40 24.82 -8.20 8.96
C ASP A 40 23.35 -8.53 9.25
N PHE A 41 23.13 -9.80 9.63
CA PHE A 41 21.79 -10.31 9.95
C PHE A 41 21.11 -9.54 11.09
N VAL A 42 21.84 -9.22 12.15
CA VAL A 42 21.29 -8.58 13.36
C VAL A 42 20.88 -7.15 13.03
N ILE A 43 21.74 -6.40 12.34
CA ILE A 43 21.43 -5.04 11.89
C ILE A 43 20.23 -5.06 10.94
N GLY A 44 20.19 -6.01 10.00
CA GLY A 44 19.08 -6.17 9.06
C GLY A 44 17.73 -6.40 9.76
N VAL A 45 17.70 -7.26 10.78
CA VAL A 45 16.50 -7.52 11.57
C VAL A 45 16.05 -6.28 12.35
N ILE A 46 16.98 -5.52 12.95
CA ILE A 46 16.66 -4.28 13.66
C ILE A 46 16.05 -3.25 12.72
N VAL A 47 16.69 -3.00 11.57
CA VAL A 47 16.19 -2.08 10.54
C VAL A 47 14.82 -2.52 10.04
N PHE A 48 14.62 -3.81 9.82
CA PHE A 48 13.32 -4.35 9.41
C PHE A 48 12.22 -4.10 10.44
N ILE A 49 12.49 -4.34 11.73
CA ILE A 49 11.53 -4.07 12.80
C ILE A 49 11.17 -2.58 12.84
N ILE A 50 12.14 -1.69 12.67
CA ILE A 50 11.91 -0.24 12.60
C ILE A 50 11.01 0.08 11.40
N LEU A 51 11.32 -0.45 10.21
CA LEU A 51 10.52 -0.21 9.00
C LEU A 51 9.08 -0.72 9.14
N ILE A 52 8.89 -1.92 9.65
CA ILE A 52 7.56 -2.47 9.96
C ILE A 52 6.82 -1.59 10.96
N THR A 53 7.50 -1.13 12.00
CA THR A 53 6.91 -0.30 13.04
C THR A 53 6.43 1.02 12.46
N ILE A 54 7.26 1.68 11.65
CA ILE A 54 6.90 2.92 10.94
C ILE A 54 5.73 2.65 9.98
N ASN A 55 5.81 1.59 9.18
CA ASN A 55 4.75 1.24 8.23
C ASN A 55 3.40 1.05 8.94
N PHE A 56 3.36 0.27 10.01
CA PHE A 56 2.11 -0.05 10.69
C PHE A 56 1.60 1.09 11.60
N LEU A 57 2.45 1.63 12.48
CA LEU A 57 2.03 2.63 13.47
C LEU A 57 1.87 4.02 12.88
N VAL A 58 2.75 4.43 11.96
CA VAL A 58 2.73 5.79 11.41
C VAL A 58 1.88 5.83 10.15
N ILE A 59 2.18 4.97 9.17
CA ILE A 59 1.54 5.06 7.86
C ILE A 59 0.13 4.47 7.90
N THR A 60 -0.02 3.18 8.21
CA THR A 60 -1.32 2.51 8.15
C THR A 60 -2.31 3.08 9.17
N LYS A 61 -1.93 3.15 10.45
CA LYS A 61 -2.81 3.69 11.50
C LYS A 61 -3.07 5.19 11.31
N GLY A 62 -2.06 5.97 10.90
CA GLY A 62 -2.21 7.40 10.63
C GLY A 62 -3.16 7.66 9.46
N ALA A 63 -2.94 6.98 8.32
CA ALA A 63 -3.79 7.11 7.14
C ALA A 63 -5.23 6.66 7.42
N SER A 64 -5.43 5.56 8.15
CA SER A 64 -6.77 5.09 8.54
C SER A 64 -7.52 6.11 9.38
N ARG A 65 -6.85 6.74 10.36
CA ARG A 65 -7.48 7.78 11.19
C ARG A 65 -7.84 9.02 10.38
N ILE A 66 -6.94 9.48 9.50
CA ILE A 66 -7.17 10.66 8.66
C ILE A 66 -8.34 10.39 7.69
N ALA A 67 -8.39 9.21 7.08
CA ALA A 67 -9.47 8.83 6.18
C ALA A 67 -10.82 8.69 6.89
N GLU A 68 -10.87 8.02 8.05
CA GLU A 68 -12.09 7.85 8.85
C GLU A 68 -12.65 9.19 9.30
N VAL A 69 -11.79 10.05 9.87
CA VAL A 69 -12.19 11.36 10.39
C VAL A 69 -12.55 12.31 9.25
N GLY A 70 -11.77 12.35 8.17
CA GLY A 70 -12.03 13.20 7.02
C GLY A 70 -13.30 12.80 6.27
N ALA A 71 -13.52 11.51 6.04
CA ALA A 71 -14.75 11.02 5.42
C ALA A 71 -15.96 11.35 6.28
N ARG A 72 -15.87 11.14 7.60
CA ARG A 72 -16.98 11.43 8.52
C ARG A 72 -17.34 12.92 8.54
N PHE A 73 -16.35 13.81 8.67
CA PHE A 73 -16.62 15.25 8.65
C PHE A 73 -17.25 15.72 7.33
N THR A 74 -16.79 15.18 6.20
CA THR A 74 -17.37 15.55 4.90
C THR A 74 -18.78 14.98 4.74
N LEU A 75 -19.03 13.74 5.17
CA LEU A 75 -20.36 13.11 5.11
C LEU A 75 -21.37 13.81 6.03
N ASP A 76 -20.96 14.19 7.24
CA ASP A 76 -21.80 14.93 8.19
C ASP A 76 -22.17 16.33 7.67
N ALA A 77 -21.39 16.90 6.76
CA ALA A 77 -21.65 18.20 6.13
C ALA A 77 -22.64 18.13 4.93
N ILE A 78 -22.93 16.95 4.39
CA ILE A 78 -23.78 16.78 3.19
C ILE A 78 -25.20 17.30 3.39
N PRO A 79 -25.91 16.98 4.50
CA PRO A 79 -27.26 17.52 4.71
C PRO A 79 -27.27 19.05 4.74
N GLY A 80 -26.25 19.68 5.34
CA GLY A 80 -26.12 21.14 5.35
C GLY A 80 -25.92 21.72 3.95
N LYS A 81 -25.07 21.09 3.12
CA LYS A 81 -24.88 21.50 1.72
C LYS A 81 -26.15 21.28 0.87
N GLN A 82 -26.91 20.21 1.11
CA GLN A 82 -28.21 19.98 0.44
C GLN A 82 -29.24 21.04 0.83
N MET A 83 -29.36 21.35 2.12
CA MET A 83 -30.24 22.41 2.61
C MET A 83 -29.87 23.79 2.02
N ALA A 84 -28.59 24.08 1.84
CA ALA A 84 -28.14 25.31 1.19
C ALA A 84 -28.58 25.40 -0.28
N ILE A 85 -28.50 24.29 -1.03
CA ILE A 85 -29.01 24.24 -2.41
C ILE A 85 -30.52 24.45 -2.45
N ASP A 86 -31.25 23.84 -1.51
CA ASP A 86 -32.71 23.97 -1.43
C ASP A 86 -33.12 25.41 -1.08
N ALA A 87 -32.36 26.07 -0.20
CA ALA A 87 -32.55 27.47 0.14
C ALA A 87 -32.25 28.40 -1.05
N ASP A 88 -31.14 28.17 -1.77
CA ASP A 88 -30.77 28.95 -2.96
C ASP A 88 -31.82 28.81 -4.08
N LEU A 89 -32.34 27.60 -4.31
CA LEU A 89 -33.40 27.33 -5.28
C LEU A 89 -34.71 28.03 -4.87
N SER A 90 -35.07 27.95 -3.60
CA SER A 90 -36.28 28.60 -3.06
C SER A 90 -36.18 30.12 -3.07
N ALA A 91 -34.98 30.68 -2.94
CA ALA A 91 -34.70 32.11 -3.04
C ALA A 91 -34.58 32.60 -4.50
N GLY A 92 -34.63 31.70 -5.49
CA GLY A 92 -34.48 32.03 -6.92
C GLY A 92 -33.07 32.44 -7.32
N LEU A 93 -32.05 32.15 -6.50
CA LEU A 93 -30.64 32.44 -6.79
C LEU A 93 -30.05 31.46 -7.82
N ILE A 94 -30.61 30.26 -7.91
CA ILE A 94 -30.24 29.21 -8.86
C ILE A 94 -31.49 28.63 -9.53
N ASP A 95 -31.32 28.05 -10.73
CA ASP A 95 -32.40 27.35 -11.42
C ASP A 95 -32.45 25.85 -11.07
N GLU A 96 -33.54 25.17 -11.47
CA GLU A 96 -33.74 23.74 -11.20
C GLU A 96 -32.67 22.86 -11.87
N ARG A 97 -32.10 23.31 -12.99
CA ARG A 97 -31.06 22.59 -13.72
C ARG A 97 -29.74 22.63 -12.97
N GLU A 98 -29.36 23.80 -12.46
CA GLU A 98 -28.17 24.04 -11.64
C GLU A 98 -28.29 23.34 -10.28
N ALA A 99 -29.46 23.42 -9.64
CA ALA A 99 -29.72 22.67 -8.40
C ALA A 99 -29.53 21.16 -8.60
N ARG A 100 -29.99 20.61 -9.74
CA ARG A 100 -29.80 19.19 -10.08
C ARG A 100 -28.34 18.83 -10.30
N VAL A 101 -27.55 19.69 -10.96
CA VAL A 101 -26.11 19.49 -11.14
C VAL A 101 -25.39 19.50 -9.79
N ARG A 102 -25.62 20.51 -8.94
CA ARG A 102 -24.99 20.60 -7.61
C ARG A 102 -25.36 19.42 -6.70
N ARG A 103 -26.61 18.94 -6.75
CA ARG A 103 -27.03 17.73 -6.03
C ARG A 103 -26.32 16.47 -6.53
N SER A 104 -26.15 16.32 -7.85
CA SER A 104 -25.38 15.22 -8.44
C SER A 104 -23.90 15.29 -8.05
N GLU A 105 -23.32 16.48 -7.95
CA GLU A 105 -21.94 16.66 -7.47
C GLU A 105 -21.81 16.26 -5.99
N LEU A 106 -22.76 16.65 -5.14
CA LEU A 106 -22.83 16.21 -3.75
C LEU A 106 -22.97 14.69 -3.61
N GLU A 107 -23.76 14.05 -4.47
CA GLU A 107 -23.92 12.59 -4.49
C GLU A 107 -22.60 11.89 -4.86
N GLN A 108 -21.87 12.44 -5.85
CA GLN A 108 -20.54 11.95 -6.21
C GLN A 108 -19.53 12.14 -5.07
N GLU A 109 -19.57 13.29 -4.39
CA GLU A 109 -18.75 13.56 -3.20
C GLU A 109 -19.06 12.54 -2.09
N SER A 110 -20.34 12.31 -1.79
CA SER A 110 -20.80 11.30 -0.82
C SER A 110 -20.29 9.90 -1.13
N SER A 111 -20.44 9.47 -2.39
CA SER A 111 -20.04 8.14 -2.85
C SER A 111 -18.52 7.97 -2.79
N PHE A 112 -17.77 9.01 -3.12
CA PHE A 112 -16.32 9.02 -3.05
C PHE A 112 -15.81 8.89 -1.61
N TYR A 113 -16.29 9.71 -0.66
CA TYR A 113 -15.86 9.62 0.74
C TYR A 113 -16.37 8.35 1.44
N GLY A 114 -17.55 7.84 1.07
CA GLY A 114 -18.02 6.53 1.52
C GLY A 114 -17.12 5.39 1.03
N SER A 115 -16.71 5.42 -0.24
CA SER A 115 -15.76 4.45 -0.80
C SER A 115 -14.36 4.59 -0.18
N MET A 116 -13.94 5.81 0.18
CA MET A 116 -12.66 6.11 0.80
C MET A 116 -12.54 5.53 2.22
N ASP A 117 -13.58 5.66 3.05
CA ASP A 117 -13.64 5.03 4.37
C ASP A 117 -13.49 3.49 4.25
N GLY A 118 -14.23 2.88 3.32
CA GLY A 118 -14.14 1.44 3.03
C GLY A 118 -12.73 1.01 2.56
N ALA A 119 -12.12 1.77 1.64
CA ALA A 119 -10.77 1.51 1.15
C ALA A 119 -9.72 1.62 2.27
N SER A 120 -9.86 2.60 3.18
CA SER A 120 -8.92 2.79 4.30
C SER A 120 -8.93 1.60 5.28
N LYS A 121 -10.11 1.03 5.56
CA LYS A 121 -10.28 -0.19 6.37
C LYS A 121 -9.63 -1.39 5.69
N PHE A 122 -9.73 -1.49 4.36
CA PHE A 122 -9.06 -2.54 3.58
C PHE A 122 -7.53 -2.43 3.65
N VAL A 123 -6.98 -1.22 3.54
CA VAL A 123 -5.53 -0.97 3.68
C VAL A 123 -5.04 -1.38 5.07
N ARG A 124 -5.82 -1.09 6.11
CA ARG A 124 -5.50 -1.54 7.48
C ARG A 124 -5.50 -3.06 7.61
N GLY A 125 -6.52 -3.73 7.07
CA GLY A 125 -6.60 -5.20 7.08
C GLY A 125 -5.44 -5.84 6.32
N ASP A 126 -5.03 -5.24 5.21
CA ASP A 126 -3.89 -5.70 4.41
C ASP A 126 -2.55 -5.57 5.14
N ALA A 127 -2.31 -4.45 5.83
CA ALA A 127 -1.08 -4.29 6.61
C ALA A 127 -0.97 -5.33 7.73
N VAL A 128 -2.09 -5.64 8.41
CA VAL A 128 -2.14 -6.70 9.42
C VAL A 128 -1.88 -8.07 8.80
N ALA A 129 -2.49 -8.36 7.65
CA ALA A 129 -2.25 -9.61 6.92
C ALA A 129 -0.78 -9.76 6.51
N GLY A 130 -0.13 -8.69 6.05
CA GLY A 130 1.29 -8.68 5.72
C GLY A 130 2.18 -9.06 6.90
N LEU A 131 1.90 -8.51 8.10
CA LEU A 131 2.64 -8.87 9.31
C LEU A 131 2.45 -10.34 9.71
N ILE A 132 1.24 -10.85 9.59
CA ILE A 132 0.94 -12.27 9.87
C ILE A 132 1.69 -13.16 8.87
N ILE A 133 1.67 -12.83 7.58
CA ILE A 133 2.36 -13.58 6.53
C ILE A 133 3.87 -13.61 6.80
N THR A 134 4.49 -12.45 7.12
CA THR A 134 5.91 -12.40 7.49
C THR A 134 6.21 -13.32 8.69
N GLY A 135 5.38 -13.27 9.74
CA GLY A 135 5.53 -14.16 10.89
C GLY A 135 5.47 -15.63 10.50
N VAL A 136 4.44 -16.02 9.74
CA VAL A 136 4.27 -17.39 9.24
C VAL A 136 5.46 -17.83 8.39
N ASN A 137 6.00 -16.96 7.53
CA ASN A 137 7.15 -17.29 6.69
C ASN A 137 8.43 -17.51 7.50
N ILE A 138 8.66 -16.71 8.54
CA ILE A 138 9.81 -16.89 9.44
C ILE A 138 9.66 -18.18 10.24
N PHE A 139 8.56 -18.36 10.98
CA PHE A 139 8.37 -19.52 11.85
C PHE A 139 8.20 -20.82 11.06
N GLY A 140 7.31 -20.82 10.06
CA GLY A 140 7.07 -21.98 9.21
C GLY A 140 8.30 -22.33 8.39
N GLY A 141 9.02 -21.33 7.88
CA GLY A 141 10.29 -21.51 7.18
C GLY A 141 11.36 -22.17 8.04
N ILE A 142 11.55 -21.69 9.29
CA ILE A 142 12.51 -22.30 10.21
C ILE A 142 12.16 -23.77 10.51
N VAL A 143 10.89 -24.07 10.76
CA VAL A 143 10.43 -25.45 11.02
C VAL A 143 10.67 -26.33 9.80
N ILE A 144 10.32 -25.87 8.59
CA ILE A 144 10.53 -26.62 7.35
C ILE A 144 12.03 -26.81 7.07
N GLY A 145 12.84 -25.77 7.24
CA GLY A 145 14.29 -25.80 7.04
C GLY A 145 14.98 -26.84 7.93
N VAL A 146 14.64 -26.86 9.22
CA VAL A 146 15.23 -27.81 10.18
C VAL A 146 14.68 -29.22 9.98
N VAL A 147 13.36 -29.39 9.87
CA VAL A 147 12.71 -30.72 9.86
C VAL A 147 12.81 -31.42 8.51
N ARG A 148 12.69 -30.68 7.38
CA ARG A 148 12.65 -31.28 6.04
C ARG A 148 13.93 -31.13 5.24
N HIS A 149 14.73 -30.11 5.51
CA HIS A 149 15.92 -29.81 4.72
C HIS A 149 17.24 -29.99 5.48
N GLY A 150 17.18 -30.42 6.75
CA GLY A 150 18.37 -30.73 7.55
C GLY A 150 19.26 -29.52 7.85
N LEU A 151 18.75 -28.30 7.65
CA LEU A 151 19.47 -27.07 7.96
C LEU A 151 19.58 -26.90 9.47
N THR A 152 20.67 -26.30 9.94
CA THR A 152 20.75 -25.90 11.35
C THR A 152 19.72 -24.81 11.66
N PHE A 153 19.31 -24.68 12.93
CA PHE A 153 18.39 -23.62 13.35
C PHE A 153 18.92 -22.23 12.97
N SER A 154 20.23 -22.00 13.14
CA SER A 154 20.88 -20.74 12.78
C SER A 154 20.81 -20.45 11.28
N GLN A 155 21.14 -21.44 10.43
CA GLN A 155 21.06 -21.29 8.97
C GLN A 155 19.62 -21.07 8.49
N SER A 156 18.66 -21.80 9.06
CA SER A 156 17.25 -21.65 8.72
C SER A 156 16.73 -20.27 9.15
N ALA A 157 17.08 -19.82 10.35
CA ALA A 157 16.71 -18.49 10.83
C ALA A 157 17.28 -17.40 9.92
N ASP A 158 18.54 -17.50 9.48
CA ASP A 158 19.16 -16.53 8.58
C ASP A 158 18.45 -16.47 7.22
N ILE A 159 18.28 -17.63 6.55
CA ILE A 159 17.72 -17.72 5.19
C ILE A 159 16.25 -17.29 5.17
N TYR A 160 15.41 -17.89 6.01
CA TYR A 160 13.97 -17.66 5.95
C TYR A 160 13.60 -16.27 6.48
N THR A 161 14.37 -15.71 7.43
CA THR A 161 14.17 -14.31 7.85
C THR A 161 14.58 -13.34 6.74
N LYS A 162 15.73 -13.54 6.06
CA LYS A 162 16.13 -12.72 4.91
C LYS A 162 15.06 -12.69 3.82
N LEU A 163 14.59 -13.86 3.41
CA LEU A 163 13.57 -13.98 2.38
C LEU A 163 12.24 -13.35 2.80
N SER A 164 11.82 -13.55 4.05
CA SER A 164 10.58 -12.95 4.60
C SER A 164 10.66 -11.43 4.71
N VAL A 165 11.83 -10.90 5.06
CA VAL A 165 12.11 -9.45 5.10
C VAL A 165 12.02 -8.86 3.70
N GLY A 166 12.69 -9.49 2.73
CA GLY A 166 12.66 -9.05 1.34
C GLY A 166 11.24 -9.05 0.76
N ASP A 167 10.47 -10.11 1.00
CA ASP A 167 9.08 -10.22 0.56
C ASP A 167 8.19 -9.16 1.23
N GLY A 168 8.34 -8.97 2.54
CA GLY A 168 7.63 -7.92 3.28
C GLY A 168 7.91 -6.51 2.75
N LEU A 169 9.12 -6.23 2.27
CA LEU A 169 9.47 -4.91 1.70
C LEU A 169 8.95 -4.74 0.27
N VAL A 170 9.09 -5.75 -0.58
CA VAL A 170 8.63 -5.73 -1.97
C VAL A 170 7.12 -5.53 -2.05
N THR A 171 6.39 -6.19 -1.16
CA THR A 171 4.93 -6.15 -1.11
C THR A 171 4.38 -4.81 -0.59
N GLN A 172 5.21 -4.00 0.08
CA GLN A 172 4.84 -2.67 0.57
C GLN A 172 4.95 -1.57 -0.49
N ILE A 173 5.85 -1.68 -1.47
CA ILE A 173 6.06 -0.63 -2.48
C ILE A 173 4.79 -0.34 -3.29
N PRO A 174 4.06 -1.35 -3.82
CA PRO A 174 2.80 -1.11 -4.52
C PRO A 174 1.73 -0.47 -3.63
N ALA A 175 1.68 -0.84 -2.35
CA ALA A 175 0.73 -0.27 -1.40
C ALA A 175 0.99 1.22 -1.15
N LEU A 176 2.25 1.63 -1.03
CA LEU A 176 2.64 3.04 -0.93
C LEU A 176 2.27 3.84 -2.17
N ILE A 177 2.50 3.29 -3.37
CA ILE A 177 2.15 3.94 -4.64
C ILE A 177 0.63 4.15 -4.75
N VAL A 178 -0.17 3.11 -4.44
CA VAL A 178 -1.64 3.21 -4.48
C VAL A 178 -2.15 4.19 -3.42
N SER A 179 -1.59 4.18 -2.21
CA SER A 179 -1.96 5.11 -1.15
C SER A 179 -1.63 6.55 -1.51
N LEU A 180 -0.48 6.81 -2.14
CA LEU A 180 -0.10 8.13 -2.61
C LEU A 180 -1.03 8.59 -3.74
N ALA A 181 -1.34 7.72 -4.70
CA ALA A 181 -2.27 8.03 -5.79
C ALA A 181 -3.67 8.36 -5.26
N ALA A 182 -4.18 7.58 -4.30
CA ALA A 182 -5.45 7.86 -3.64
C ALA A 182 -5.42 9.18 -2.84
N GLY A 183 -4.34 9.44 -2.10
CA GLY A 183 -4.16 10.71 -1.37
C GLY A 183 -4.13 11.92 -2.29
N LEU A 184 -3.46 11.83 -3.44
CA LEU A 184 -3.44 12.88 -4.46
C LEU A 184 -4.81 13.09 -5.12
N LEU A 185 -5.56 12.01 -5.36
CA LEU A 185 -6.94 12.07 -5.88
C LEU A 185 -7.88 12.78 -4.90
N VAL A 186 -7.74 12.54 -3.60
CA VAL A 186 -8.59 13.14 -2.56
C VAL A 186 -8.22 14.59 -2.28
N SER A 187 -6.92 14.91 -2.28
CA SER A 187 -6.43 16.26 -1.97
C SER A 187 -6.78 17.31 -3.04
N LYS A 188 -7.14 16.90 -4.26
CA LYS A 188 -7.56 17.80 -5.34
C LYS A 188 -8.99 17.48 -5.75
N GLY A 189 -9.92 17.95 -4.92
CA GLY A 189 -11.35 17.74 -5.06
C GLY A 189 -11.90 17.95 -6.47
N GLY A 190 -12.81 17.06 -6.85
CA GLY A 190 -13.90 17.29 -7.81
C GLY A 190 -13.58 17.37 -9.30
N ASN A 191 -12.40 17.84 -9.72
CA ASN A 191 -12.15 18.06 -11.15
C ASN A 191 -11.64 16.80 -11.87
N ARG A 192 -12.48 16.27 -12.78
CA ARG A 192 -12.11 15.26 -13.78
C ARG A 192 -10.84 15.70 -14.52
N GLY A 193 -9.78 14.90 -14.45
CA GLY A 193 -8.49 15.13 -15.14
C GLY A 193 -7.37 15.71 -14.26
N ALA A 194 -7.68 16.35 -13.14
CA ALA A 194 -6.66 17.02 -12.31
C ALA A 194 -5.66 16.05 -11.64
N ALA A 195 -6.11 14.84 -11.33
CA ALA A 195 -5.25 13.81 -10.76
C ALA A 195 -4.30 13.18 -11.78
N GLN A 196 -4.77 12.98 -13.02
CA GLN A 196 -3.93 12.45 -14.10
C GLN A 196 -2.84 13.47 -14.45
N GLU A 197 -3.19 14.75 -14.60
CA GLU A 197 -2.20 15.83 -14.78
C GLU A 197 -1.25 15.97 -13.59
N ALA A 198 -1.74 15.86 -12.35
CA ALA A 198 -0.88 15.94 -11.17
C ALA A 198 0.12 14.79 -11.11
N VAL A 199 -0.34 13.56 -11.37
CA VAL A 199 0.50 12.35 -11.39
C VAL A 199 1.51 12.43 -12.52
N PHE A 200 1.11 12.81 -13.75
CA PHE A 200 2.04 12.99 -14.87
C PHE A 200 3.06 14.11 -14.62
N ARG A 201 2.64 15.22 -14.01
CA ARG A 201 3.54 16.32 -13.64
C ARG A 201 4.52 15.91 -12.54
N GLN A 202 4.10 15.08 -11.59
CA GLN A 202 4.94 14.64 -10.47
C GLN A 202 5.90 13.53 -10.90
N LEU A 203 5.46 12.56 -11.70
CA LEU A 203 6.33 11.56 -12.33
C LEU A 203 7.31 12.22 -13.31
N GLY A 204 6.84 13.14 -14.16
CA GLY A 204 7.68 13.92 -15.08
C GLY A 204 8.67 14.86 -14.39
N GLY A 205 8.41 15.24 -13.13
CA GLY A 205 9.31 16.05 -12.31
C GLY A 205 10.57 15.33 -11.83
N TYR A 206 10.61 13.99 -11.92
CA TYR A 206 11.77 13.18 -11.55
C TYR A 206 12.30 12.34 -12.73
N PRO A 207 12.80 12.99 -13.80
CA PRO A 207 13.21 12.30 -15.02
C PRO A 207 14.34 11.29 -14.78
N ARG A 208 15.24 11.54 -13.82
CA ARG A 208 16.31 10.59 -13.44
C ARG A 208 15.77 9.30 -12.82
N ALA A 209 14.75 9.39 -11.97
CA ALA A 209 14.16 8.20 -11.34
C ALA A 209 13.43 7.33 -12.36
N LEU A 210 12.70 7.96 -13.29
CA LEU A 210 12.09 7.26 -14.42
C LEU A 210 13.13 6.58 -15.32
N LEU A 211 14.24 7.26 -15.61
CA LEU A 211 15.31 6.70 -16.46
C LEU A 211 15.96 5.47 -15.84
N VAL A 212 16.24 5.50 -14.53
CA VAL A 212 16.79 4.35 -13.78
C VAL A 212 15.79 3.20 -13.73
N ALA A 213 14.50 3.48 -13.50
CA ALA A 213 13.45 2.47 -13.52
C ALA A 213 13.29 1.80 -14.90
N SER A 214 13.33 2.60 -15.98
CA SER A 214 13.28 2.13 -17.36
C SER A 214 14.50 1.29 -17.72
N MET A 215 15.70 1.70 -17.29
CA MET A 215 16.93 0.93 -17.51
C MET A 215 16.91 -0.40 -16.76
N LEU A 216 16.43 -0.42 -15.51
CA LEU A 216 16.30 -1.65 -14.73
C LEU A 216 15.29 -2.61 -15.36
N LEU A 217 14.11 -2.11 -15.77
CA LEU A 217 13.11 -2.93 -16.44
C LEU A 217 13.58 -3.43 -17.81
N GLY A 218 14.27 -2.59 -18.59
CA GLY A 218 14.84 -2.97 -19.88
C GLY A 218 16.05 -3.90 -19.78
N GLY A 219 16.75 -3.91 -18.65
CA GLY A 219 17.85 -4.84 -18.37
C GLY A 219 17.41 -6.17 -17.77
N MET A 220 16.15 -6.27 -17.31
CA MET A 220 15.54 -7.50 -16.78
C MET A 220 14.67 -8.26 -17.80
N ALA A 221 14.38 -7.65 -18.97
CA ALA A 221 13.68 -8.27 -20.09
C ALA A 221 14.66 -8.91 -21.08
#